data_AF-A0A932IIX2-F1
#
_entry.id   AF-A0A932IIX2-F1
#
_cell.length_a   1.000
_cell.length_b   1.000
_cell.length_c   1.000
_cell.angle_alpha   90.00
_cell.angle_beta   90.00
_cell.angle_gamma   90.00
#
_symmetry.space_group_name_H-M   'P 1'
#
loop_
_entity.id
_entity.type
_entity.pdbx_description
1 polymer ?
#
loop_
_entity_poly.entity_id
_entity_poly.type
_entity_poly.pdbx_seq_one_letter_code
_entity_poly.pdbx_strand_id
1 'polypeptide(L)'
;MECLGSEEIVLYVEGQLPVATAEDFEAHLGGCTRCREQHGALIETARYLAAEPGEFEDAGLRDIIQRRAAAGYEAPPHRTIARWLIPFAALAAAGVVVLMLPFQGSDDGFVARTGLVRDADRWVAAKVFHGPTEAGTFEPVTDHIRTADALAFAIKNHPNSAAAYVMIFAVAEDGGVDWYYPAPEGTTDAKSIPVRASADYQELGEAIQYPMRPGMMRIFALFSAEPLRVSAVEAGVARALADETIRETDRLPFDDIGQQSFLVRVE
;
A
#
# COMPACT_ATOMS: atom_id res chain seq x y z
N MET A 1 -24.17 6.84 20.11
CA MET A 1 -23.41 7.92 19.44
C MET A 1 -24.41 8.89 18.84
N GLU A 2 -24.22 10.19 19.04
CA GLU A 2 -24.95 11.21 18.30
C GLU A 2 -24.48 11.22 16.84
N CYS A 3 -25.33 11.68 15.91
CA CYS A 3 -24.94 11.79 14.51
C CYS A 3 -23.77 12.77 14.37
N LEU A 4 -22.72 12.37 13.65
CA LEU A 4 -21.60 13.27 13.33
C LEU A 4 -22.10 14.49 12.54
N GLY A 5 -21.43 15.63 12.77
CA GLY A 5 -21.62 16.83 11.97
C GLY A 5 -21.17 16.61 10.53
N SER A 6 -21.67 17.43 9.59
CA SER A 6 -21.30 17.33 8.18
C SER A 6 -19.80 17.45 7.93
N GLU A 7 -19.10 18.30 8.71
CA GLU A 7 -17.64 18.47 8.61
C GLU A 7 -16.89 17.18 8.98
N GLU A 8 -17.33 16.47 10.02
CA GLU A 8 -16.69 15.23 10.46
C GLU A 8 -16.92 14.09 9.46
N ILE A 9 -18.07 14.07 8.77
CA ILE A 9 -18.32 13.11 7.68
C ILE A 9 -17.39 13.39 6.49
N VAL A 10 -17.11 14.67 6.17
CA VAL A 10 -16.12 15.03 5.15
C VAL A 10 -14.72 14.56 5.57
N LEU A 11 -14.30 14.83 6.81
CA LEU A 11 -13.02 14.33 7.33
C LEU A 11 -12.93 12.80 7.31
N TYR A 12 -14.03 12.10 7.53
CA TYR A 12 -14.08 10.65 7.40
C TYR A 12 -13.87 10.19 5.95
N VAL A 13 -14.56 10.82 4.98
CA VAL A 13 -14.42 10.51 3.55
C VAL A 13 -13.02 10.82 3.03
N GLU A 14 -12.40 11.91 3.51
CA GLU A 14 -11.01 12.27 3.22
C GLU A 14 -9.98 11.43 3.98
N GLY A 15 -10.45 10.61 4.92
CA GLY A 15 -9.61 9.77 5.76
C GLY A 15 -8.90 10.51 6.91
N GLN A 16 -9.15 11.79 7.11
CA GLN A 16 -8.48 12.58 8.14
C GLN A 16 -9.02 12.33 9.55
N LEU A 17 -10.14 11.63 9.69
CA LEU A 17 -10.73 11.34 10.99
C LEU A 17 -9.85 10.36 11.81
N PRO A 18 -9.58 10.62 13.11
CA PRO A 18 -8.82 9.70 13.95
C PRO A 18 -9.41 8.28 13.95
N VAL A 19 -8.54 7.26 13.97
CA VAL A 19 -8.94 5.84 13.83
C VAL A 19 -10.07 5.44 14.78
N ALA A 20 -9.96 5.79 16.06
CA ALA A 20 -10.99 5.45 17.05
C ALA A 20 -12.37 6.06 16.70
N THR A 21 -12.40 7.32 16.26
CA THR A 21 -13.64 7.99 15.85
C THR A 21 -14.18 7.43 14.53
N ALA A 22 -13.31 7.01 13.62
CA ALA A 22 -13.70 6.37 12.37
C ALA A 22 -14.37 5.00 12.61
N GLU A 23 -13.81 4.17 13.48
CA GLU A 23 -14.41 2.87 13.88
C GLU A 23 -15.79 3.07 14.53
N ASP A 24 -15.88 4.07 15.39
CA ASP A 24 -17.11 4.51 16.05
C ASP A 24 -18.19 4.97 15.05
N PHE A 25 -17.79 5.74 14.04
CA PHE A 25 -18.68 6.20 12.98
C PHE A 25 -19.14 5.07 12.06
N GLU A 26 -18.26 4.13 11.71
CA GLU A 26 -18.61 2.94 10.94
C GLU A 26 -19.68 2.10 11.63
N ALA A 27 -19.53 1.88 12.94
CA ALA A 27 -20.55 1.22 13.73
C ALA A 27 -21.88 1.99 13.72
N HIS A 28 -21.83 3.33 13.77
CA HIS A 28 -23.02 4.18 13.69
C HIS A 28 -23.72 4.12 12.32
N LEU A 29 -22.96 4.06 11.22
CA LEU A 29 -23.51 3.93 9.87
C LEU A 29 -24.38 2.67 9.73
N GLY A 30 -24.07 1.59 10.45
CA GLY A 30 -24.90 0.38 10.49
C GLY A 30 -26.32 0.60 11.06
N GLY A 31 -26.50 1.59 11.95
CA GLY A 31 -27.77 1.85 12.65
C GLY A 31 -28.52 3.11 12.24
N CYS A 32 -27.90 4.02 11.49
CA CYS A 32 -28.46 5.35 11.20
C CYS A 32 -28.66 5.59 9.69
N THR A 33 -29.92 5.62 9.24
CA THR A 33 -30.26 5.88 7.81
C THR A 33 -29.81 7.26 7.33
N ARG A 34 -29.99 8.30 8.15
CA ARG A 34 -29.60 9.67 7.78
C ARG A 34 -28.09 9.80 7.52
N CYS A 35 -27.26 9.26 8.40
CA CYS A 35 -25.80 9.32 8.21
C CYS A 35 -25.35 8.49 7.01
N ARG A 36 -26.01 7.35 6.72
CA ARG A 36 -25.74 6.58 5.49
C ARG A 36 -26.05 7.36 4.21
N GLU A 37 -27.18 8.04 4.17
CA GLU A 37 -27.57 8.87 3.01
C GLU A 37 -26.58 10.01 2.80
N GLN A 38 -26.19 10.71 3.87
CA GLN A 38 -25.20 11.80 3.80
C GLN A 38 -23.82 11.30 3.35
N HIS A 39 -23.35 10.19 3.93
CA HIS A 39 -22.10 9.56 3.53
C HIS A 39 -22.13 9.11 2.07
N GLY A 40 -23.21 8.46 1.62
CA GLY A 40 -23.39 8.04 0.24
C GLY A 40 -23.34 9.20 -0.76
N ALA A 41 -24.01 10.31 -0.45
CA ALA A 41 -23.99 11.51 -1.30
C ALA A 41 -22.58 12.14 -1.41
N LEU A 42 -21.81 12.15 -0.32
CA LEU A 42 -20.42 12.63 -0.34
C LEU A 42 -19.51 11.72 -1.16
N ILE A 43 -19.64 10.39 -1.03
CA ILE A 43 -18.87 9.43 -1.83
C ILE A 43 -19.19 9.55 -3.33
N GLU A 44 -20.46 9.73 -3.69
CA GLU A 44 -20.88 9.95 -5.08
C GLU A 44 -20.29 11.25 -5.63
N THR A 45 -20.32 12.33 -4.85
CA THR A 45 -19.70 13.61 -5.21
C THR A 45 -18.18 13.47 -5.40
N ALA A 46 -17.50 12.80 -4.48
CA ALA A 46 -16.06 12.54 -4.57
C ALA A 46 -15.71 11.71 -5.82
N ARG A 47 -16.52 10.70 -6.15
CA ARG A 47 -16.34 9.89 -7.37
C ARG A 47 -16.55 10.72 -8.64
N TYR A 48 -17.58 11.58 -8.66
CA TYR A 48 -17.84 12.48 -9.78
C TYR A 48 -16.62 13.40 -10.03
N LEU A 49 -16.11 14.03 -8.97
CA LEU A 49 -14.93 14.90 -9.04
C LEU A 49 -13.67 14.14 -9.47
N ALA A 50 -13.47 12.92 -8.99
CA ALA A 50 -12.33 12.08 -9.38
C ALA A 50 -12.40 11.60 -10.83
N ALA A 51 -13.61 11.50 -11.41
CA ALA A 51 -13.83 11.05 -12.78
C ALA A 51 -13.60 12.15 -13.84
N GLU A 52 -13.47 13.42 -13.46
CA GLU A 52 -13.08 14.53 -14.34
C GLU A 52 -11.54 14.67 -14.34
N PRO A 53 -10.80 14.07 -15.30
CA PRO A 53 -9.34 13.87 -15.19
C PRO A 53 -8.50 15.12 -15.49
N GLY A 54 -9.06 16.33 -15.36
CA GLY A 54 -8.61 17.47 -16.17
C GLY A 54 -7.74 18.53 -15.52
N GLU A 55 -7.90 18.84 -14.22
CA GLU A 55 -7.39 20.13 -13.71
C GLU A 55 -6.57 20.08 -12.41
N PHE A 56 -6.59 18.97 -11.68
CA PHE A 56 -5.90 18.86 -10.38
C PHE A 56 -4.85 17.74 -10.34
N GLU A 57 -4.38 17.26 -11.50
CA GLU A 57 -3.24 16.36 -11.56
C GLU A 57 -2.02 17.08 -10.96
N ASP A 58 -1.54 16.57 -9.81
CA ASP A 58 -0.40 17.06 -9.02
C ASP A 58 0.79 17.48 -9.91
N ALA A 59 0.80 18.72 -10.38
CA ALA A 59 1.92 19.28 -11.12
C ALA A 59 3.22 19.15 -10.32
N GLY A 60 3.12 19.17 -8.98
CA GLY A 60 4.24 18.97 -8.08
C GLY A 60 4.85 17.56 -8.11
N LEU A 61 4.04 16.50 -8.13
CA LEU A 61 4.57 15.13 -8.05
C LEU A 61 5.34 14.75 -9.31
N ARG A 62 4.79 15.08 -10.49
CA ARG A 62 5.46 14.85 -11.77
C ARG A 62 6.81 15.58 -11.83
N ASP A 63 6.86 16.83 -11.34
CA ASP A 63 8.08 17.64 -11.27
C ASP A 63 9.15 17.06 -10.32
N ILE A 64 8.75 16.41 -9.22
CA ILE A 64 9.71 15.80 -8.28
C ILE A 64 10.33 14.55 -8.93
N ILE A 65 9.51 13.68 -9.54
CA ILE A 65 9.98 12.47 -10.22
C ILE A 65 10.92 12.85 -11.37
N GLN A 66 10.54 13.83 -12.19
CA GLN A 66 11.37 14.29 -13.32
C GLN A 66 12.71 14.86 -12.85
N ARG A 67 12.73 15.66 -11.77
CA ARG A 67 13.99 16.23 -11.25
C ARG A 67 14.95 15.15 -10.74
N ARG A 68 14.45 14.09 -10.10
CA ARG A 68 15.28 12.96 -9.66
C ARG A 68 15.78 12.13 -10.84
N ALA A 69 14.93 11.85 -11.81
CA ALA A 69 15.30 11.12 -13.02
C ALA A 69 16.40 11.83 -13.82
N ALA A 70 16.24 13.14 -14.03
CA ALA A 70 17.18 13.96 -14.78
C ALA A 70 18.53 14.12 -14.08
N ALA A 71 18.58 13.95 -12.76
CA ALA A 71 19.81 14.08 -11.99
C ALA A 71 20.86 13.03 -12.35
N GLY A 72 20.49 11.90 -12.97
CA GLY A 72 21.39 10.84 -13.42
C GLY A 72 22.24 10.25 -12.29
N TYR A 73 21.96 9.02 -11.86
CA TYR A 73 22.66 8.48 -10.71
C TYR A 73 24.03 7.88 -11.08
N GLU A 74 25.11 8.60 -10.74
CA GLU A 74 26.40 7.97 -10.45
C GLU A 74 26.29 7.29 -9.08
N ALA A 75 26.45 5.96 -9.03
CA ALA A 75 26.37 5.19 -7.79
C ALA A 75 27.26 5.83 -6.69
N PRO A 76 26.72 6.18 -5.51
CA PRO A 76 27.49 6.80 -4.46
C PRO A 76 28.56 5.82 -3.98
N PRO A 77 29.81 6.27 -3.77
CA PRO A 77 30.85 5.40 -3.26
C PRO A 77 30.42 4.86 -1.89
N HIS A 78 30.28 3.54 -1.81
CA HIS A 78 29.88 2.78 -0.63
C HIS A 78 30.71 3.22 0.59
N ARG A 79 30.13 4.05 1.45
CA ARG A 79 30.71 4.36 2.76
C ARG A 79 30.35 3.21 3.68
N THR A 80 31.34 2.38 3.99
CA THR A 80 31.24 1.29 4.94
C THR A 80 30.91 1.84 6.34
N ILE A 81 29.64 1.74 6.76
CA ILE A 81 29.17 2.09 8.11
C ILE A 81 29.58 0.98 9.13
N ALA A 82 30.68 0.30 8.87
CA ALA A 82 31.22 -0.76 9.70
C ALA A 82 32.19 -0.18 10.73
N ARG A 83 31.71 0.59 11.72
CA ARG A 83 32.50 0.84 12.95
C ARG A 83 31.84 1.45 14.18
N TRP A 84 30.53 1.68 14.22
CA TRP A 84 29.90 2.37 15.35
C TRP A 84 28.79 1.59 16.06
N LEU A 85 29.05 0.30 16.34
CA LEU A 85 28.30 -0.46 17.34
C LEU A 85 29.29 -1.01 18.38
N ILE A 86 29.45 -0.24 19.46
CA ILE A 86 29.93 -0.71 20.76
C ILE A 86 28.70 -0.77 21.68
N PRO A 87 28.59 -1.78 22.57
CA PRO A 87 27.32 -2.32 23.02
C PRO A 87 26.83 -1.66 24.32
N PHE A 88 25.52 -1.41 24.40
CA PHE A 88 24.82 -1.24 25.67
C PHE A 88 24.10 -2.56 26.00
N ALA A 89 24.82 -3.42 26.70
CA ALA A 89 24.25 -4.53 27.44
C ALA A 89 24.02 -4.12 28.89
N ALA A 90 22.95 -4.65 29.47
CA ALA A 90 22.49 -4.58 30.87
C ALA A 90 21.65 -3.35 31.26
N LEU A 91 20.33 -3.57 31.46
CA LEU A 91 19.75 -3.66 32.82
C LEU A 91 18.26 -4.07 32.80
N ALA A 92 17.89 -4.94 33.75
CA ALA A 92 16.55 -5.19 34.36
C ALA A 92 15.41 -5.66 33.42
N ALA A 93 14.76 -6.82 33.54
CA ALA A 93 14.45 -7.72 34.66
C ALA A 93 13.74 -7.04 35.84
N ALA A 94 12.39 -6.91 35.78
CA ALA A 94 11.44 -7.16 36.89
C ALA A 94 9.98 -6.81 36.53
N GLY A 95 9.05 -7.75 36.80
CA GLY A 95 7.61 -7.53 37.11
C GLY A 95 6.71 -7.21 35.91
N VAL A 96 5.59 -7.87 35.65
CA VAL A 96 4.47 -8.16 36.57
C VAL A 96 3.68 -9.38 36.09
N VAL A 97 3.27 -10.20 37.06
CA VAL A 97 2.41 -11.39 36.96
C VAL A 97 0.99 -10.98 37.38
N VAL A 98 -0.02 -11.61 36.76
CA VAL A 98 -1.45 -11.73 37.13
C VAL A 98 -2.41 -10.60 36.77
N LEU A 99 -3.26 -10.86 35.76
CA LEU A 99 -4.72 -10.92 35.96
C LEU A 99 -5.39 -11.75 34.85
N MET A 100 -5.64 -13.03 35.10
CA MET A 100 -6.62 -13.81 34.35
C MET A 100 -7.94 -13.78 35.11
N LEU A 101 -8.99 -13.23 34.48
CA LEU A 101 -10.38 -13.37 34.91
C LEU A 101 -11.15 -14.11 33.81
N PRO A 102 -11.88 -15.20 34.13
CA PRO A 102 -12.77 -15.82 33.17
C PRO A 102 -14.08 -15.02 33.10
N PHE A 103 -14.35 -14.41 31.94
CA PHE A 103 -15.69 -13.94 31.62
C PHE A 103 -16.46 -15.10 30.97
N GLN A 104 -17.32 -15.74 31.77
CA GLN A 104 -18.42 -16.56 31.28
C GLN A 104 -19.56 -15.63 30.89
N GLY A 105 -19.82 -15.53 29.58
CA GLY A 105 -20.96 -14.83 28.99
C GLY A 105 -21.69 -15.77 28.03
N SER A 106 -22.99 -15.87 28.23
CA SER A 106 -24.00 -16.74 27.63
C SER A 106 -24.04 -16.81 26.10
N ASP A 107 -24.39 -18.01 25.61
CA ASP A 107 -24.97 -18.26 24.29
C ASP A 107 -26.18 -17.36 24.05
N ASP A 108 -26.11 -16.56 22.99
CA ASP A 108 -27.28 -16.05 22.26
C ASP A 108 -26.89 -15.89 20.79
N GLY A 109 -27.57 -16.65 19.93
CA GLY A 109 -27.74 -16.36 18.50
C GLY A 109 -26.48 -16.14 17.67
N PHE A 110 -26.00 -17.20 17.01
CA PHE A 110 -25.03 -17.10 15.92
C PHE A 110 -25.65 -16.36 14.73
N VAL A 111 -25.60 -15.04 14.76
CA VAL A 111 -25.68 -14.18 13.57
C VAL A 111 -24.26 -14.01 13.11
N ALA A 112 -23.94 -14.53 11.92
CA ALA A 112 -22.66 -14.28 11.26
C ALA A 112 -22.53 -12.76 11.06
N ARG A 113 -21.83 -12.10 11.97
CA ARG A 113 -21.32 -10.75 11.78
C ARG A 113 -20.33 -10.87 10.64
N THR A 114 -20.69 -10.38 9.46
CA THR A 114 -19.71 -9.99 8.45
C THR A 114 -18.72 -9.08 9.15
N GLY A 115 -17.53 -9.62 9.43
CA GLY A 115 -16.48 -8.90 10.13
C GLY A 115 -16.25 -7.58 9.42
N LEU A 116 -15.97 -6.55 10.21
CA LEU A 116 -15.36 -5.30 9.75
C LEU A 116 -14.14 -5.69 8.92
N VAL A 117 -14.32 -5.82 7.60
CA VAL A 117 -13.19 -5.82 6.68
C VAL A 117 -12.67 -4.40 6.83
N ARG A 118 -11.67 -4.23 7.70
CA ARG A 118 -10.92 -2.99 7.78
C ARG A 118 -10.43 -2.77 6.36
N ASP A 119 -11.03 -1.79 5.70
CA ASP A 119 -10.65 -1.40 4.35
C ASP A 119 -9.28 -0.73 4.45
N ALA A 120 -8.24 -1.54 4.67
CA ALA A 120 -6.87 -1.09 4.82
C ALA A 120 -6.41 -0.36 3.56
N ASP A 121 -7.04 -0.66 2.43
CA ASP A 121 -6.76 -0.05 1.13
C ASP A 121 -7.14 1.43 1.10
N ARG A 122 -8.12 1.89 1.88
CA ARG A 122 -8.46 3.32 1.94
C ARG A 122 -7.34 4.18 2.52
N TRP A 123 -6.44 3.58 3.28
CA TRP A 123 -5.38 4.27 4.00
C TRP A 123 -4.05 4.31 3.27
N VAL A 124 -3.92 3.56 2.18
CA VAL A 124 -2.67 3.43 1.44
C VAL A 124 -2.93 3.54 -0.05
N ALA A 125 -2.00 4.14 -0.78
CA ALA A 125 -2.07 4.17 -2.24
C ALA A 125 -0.67 4.00 -2.82
N ALA A 126 -0.61 3.43 -4.02
CA ALA A 126 0.59 3.38 -4.84
C ALA A 126 0.30 4.02 -6.19
N LYS A 127 1.30 4.68 -6.76
CA LYS A 127 1.33 5.13 -8.15
C LYS A 127 2.58 4.54 -8.79
N VAL A 128 2.40 3.97 -9.98
CA VAL A 128 3.48 3.46 -10.80
C VAL A 128 3.69 4.41 -11.97
N PHE A 129 4.94 4.73 -12.26
CA PHE A 129 5.34 5.56 -13.38
C PHE A 129 6.33 4.77 -14.25
N HIS A 130 6.33 5.01 -15.55
CA HIS A 130 7.29 4.44 -16.49
C HIS A 130 8.05 5.52 -17.24
N GLY A 131 9.27 5.22 -17.66
CA GLY A 131 10.13 6.14 -18.41
C GLY A 131 11.61 5.74 -18.36
N PRO A 132 12.54 6.60 -18.79
CA PRO A 132 12.27 7.88 -19.43
C PRO A 132 11.61 7.69 -20.79
N THR A 133 10.60 8.50 -21.09
CA THR A 133 10.09 8.67 -22.46
C THR A 133 11.16 9.29 -23.36
N GLU A 134 10.90 9.43 -24.67
CA GLU A 134 11.78 10.17 -25.58
C GLU A 134 12.04 11.62 -25.12
N ALA A 135 11.14 12.19 -24.32
CA ALA A 135 11.27 13.52 -23.73
C ALA A 135 12.06 13.54 -22.41
N GLY A 136 12.54 12.38 -21.92
CA GLY A 136 13.24 12.27 -20.63
C GLY A 136 12.31 12.34 -19.42
N THR A 137 10.99 12.21 -19.61
CA THR A 137 9.99 12.33 -18.55
C THR A 137 9.51 10.96 -18.06
N PHE A 138 8.95 10.93 -16.85
CA PHE A 138 8.20 9.79 -16.34
C PHE A 138 6.71 10.08 -16.45
N GLU A 139 5.95 9.10 -16.92
CA GLU A 139 4.50 9.16 -17.10
C GLU A 139 3.82 8.11 -16.21
N PRO A 140 2.61 8.39 -15.67
CA PRO A 140 1.86 7.38 -14.94
C PRO A 140 1.58 6.16 -15.81
N VAL A 141 1.77 4.96 -15.27
CA VAL A 141 1.40 3.72 -15.96
C VAL A 141 -0.12 3.64 -16.09
N THR A 142 -0.60 3.52 -17.32
CA THR A 142 -2.02 3.26 -17.62
C THR A 142 -2.23 1.76 -17.83
N ASP A 143 -1.98 1.29 -19.05
CA ASP A 143 -2.33 -0.03 -19.56
C ASP A 143 -1.19 -0.68 -20.36
N HIS A 144 -0.22 0.11 -20.84
CA HIS A 144 0.92 -0.37 -21.62
C HIS A 144 2.24 0.23 -21.12
N ILE A 145 3.31 -0.57 -21.14
CA ILE A 145 4.70 -0.14 -20.93
C ILE A 145 5.62 -0.89 -21.90
N ARG A 146 6.79 -0.33 -22.20
CA ARG A 146 7.79 -1.01 -23.04
C ARG A 146 8.68 -1.90 -22.19
N THR A 147 9.19 -3.00 -22.75
CA THR A 147 10.14 -3.90 -22.03
C THR A 147 11.39 -3.20 -21.50
N ALA A 148 11.78 -2.08 -22.12
CA ALA A 148 12.97 -1.32 -21.79
C ALA A 148 12.73 -0.15 -20.82
N ASP A 149 11.46 0.15 -20.50
CA ASP A 149 11.12 1.24 -19.59
C ASP A 149 11.66 0.95 -18.18
N ALA A 150 12.15 1.97 -17.50
CA ALA A 150 12.36 1.93 -16.06
C ALA A 150 11.04 2.28 -15.35
N LEU A 151 10.82 1.67 -14.18
CA LEU A 151 9.65 1.93 -13.35
C LEU A 151 10.03 2.75 -12.12
N ALA A 152 9.24 3.78 -11.83
CA ALA A 152 9.34 4.56 -10.59
C ALA A 152 8.04 4.42 -9.78
N PHE A 153 8.16 4.52 -8.46
CA PHE A 153 7.07 4.26 -7.54
C PHE A 153 6.91 5.39 -6.54
N ALA A 154 5.69 5.86 -6.37
CA ALA A 154 5.30 6.76 -5.29
C ALA A 154 4.20 6.11 -4.45
N ILE A 155 4.29 6.23 -3.14
CA ILE A 155 3.30 5.69 -2.22
C ILE A 155 2.73 6.78 -1.32
N LYS A 156 1.47 6.62 -0.95
CA LYS A 156 0.83 7.38 0.12
C LYS A 156 0.49 6.40 1.24
N ASN A 157 0.87 6.74 2.47
CA ASN A 157 0.55 5.93 3.65
C ASN A 157 -0.05 6.87 4.69
N HIS A 158 -1.38 6.93 4.76
CA HIS A 158 -2.06 7.92 5.57
C HIS A 158 -1.66 7.83 7.05
N PRO A 159 -1.63 8.93 7.82
CA PRO A 159 -1.36 8.88 9.27
C PRO A 159 -2.25 7.96 10.10
N ASN A 160 -3.43 7.61 9.60
CA ASN A 160 -4.36 6.67 10.21
C ASN A 160 -4.15 5.21 9.77
N SER A 161 -3.20 4.96 8.87
CA SER A 161 -2.82 3.61 8.44
C SER A 161 -2.05 2.89 9.55
N ALA A 162 -2.35 1.60 9.74
CA ALA A 162 -1.53 0.73 10.57
C ALA A 162 -0.27 0.21 9.83
N ALA A 163 -0.14 0.48 8.52
CA ALA A 163 0.98 0.00 7.73
C ALA A 163 2.28 0.73 8.10
N ALA A 164 3.30 -0.06 8.43
CA ALA A 164 4.66 0.40 8.72
C ALA A 164 5.68 -0.08 7.67
N TYR A 165 5.27 -0.99 6.78
CA TYR A 165 6.14 -1.58 5.77
C TYR A 165 5.45 -1.69 4.41
N VAL A 166 6.24 -1.66 3.33
CA VAL A 166 5.78 -1.90 1.97
C VAL A 166 6.64 -2.93 1.23
N MET A 167 6.00 -3.70 0.35
CA MET A 167 6.65 -4.45 -0.72
C MET A 167 6.03 -4.09 -2.06
N ILE A 168 6.85 -4.05 -3.11
CA ILE A 168 6.39 -3.86 -4.49
C ILE A 168 7.09 -4.87 -5.39
N PHE A 169 6.30 -5.61 -6.16
CA PHE A 169 6.78 -6.62 -7.11
C PHE A 169 5.80 -6.74 -8.27
N ALA A 170 6.28 -7.30 -9.37
CA ALA A 170 5.48 -7.70 -10.51
C ALA A 170 5.35 -9.22 -10.58
N VAL A 171 4.24 -9.68 -11.12
CA VAL A 171 4.00 -11.08 -11.47
C VAL A 171 3.66 -11.14 -12.96
N ALA A 172 4.46 -11.88 -13.72
CA ALA A 172 4.25 -12.06 -15.15
C ALA A 172 3.23 -13.17 -15.45
N GLU A 173 2.81 -13.27 -16.71
CA GLU A 173 1.81 -14.27 -17.17
C GLU A 173 2.27 -15.73 -16.99
N ASP A 174 3.58 -15.99 -16.93
CA ASP A 174 4.16 -17.30 -16.63
C ASP A 174 4.29 -17.60 -15.12
N GLY A 175 3.83 -16.68 -14.26
CA GLY A 175 3.88 -16.78 -12.80
C GLY A 175 5.22 -16.38 -12.17
N GLY A 176 6.22 -15.97 -12.95
CA GLY A 176 7.49 -15.51 -12.38
C GLY A 176 7.34 -14.16 -11.69
N VAL A 177 8.07 -13.96 -10.59
CA VAL A 177 7.99 -12.78 -9.73
C VAL A 177 9.23 -11.91 -9.91
N ASP A 178 9.01 -10.64 -10.27
CA ASP A 178 10.07 -9.64 -10.45
C ASP A 178 9.98 -8.60 -9.30
N TRP A 179 11.03 -8.53 -8.47
CA TRP A 179 11.04 -7.73 -7.24
C TRP A 179 11.56 -6.31 -7.45
N TYR A 180 10.78 -5.29 -7.06
CA TYR A 180 11.21 -3.88 -7.06
C TYR A 180 11.64 -3.42 -5.66
N TYR A 181 10.80 -3.68 -4.66
CA TYR A 181 11.07 -3.37 -3.26
C TYR A 181 10.65 -4.54 -2.35
N PRO A 182 11.55 -5.10 -1.52
CA PRO A 182 12.98 -4.76 -1.41
C PRO A 182 13.77 -5.12 -2.67
N ALA A 183 14.90 -4.43 -2.89
CA ALA A 183 15.84 -4.86 -3.91
C ALA A 183 16.46 -6.22 -3.51
N PRO A 184 16.58 -7.19 -4.42
CA PRO A 184 17.17 -8.49 -4.13
C PRO A 184 18.71 -8.36 -3.96
N GLU A 185 19.17 -7.96 -2.76
CA GLU A 185 20.60 -7.78 -2.44
C GLU A 185 21.31 -9.10 -2.11
N GLY A 186 21.17 -10.12 -2.96
CA GLY A 186 21.86 -11.42 -2.79
C GLY A 186 21.42 -12.23 -1.56
N THR A 187 20.46 -11.74 -0.77
CA THR A 187 19.77 -12.52 0.26
C THR A 187 18.57 -13.22 -0.35
N THR A 188 18.41 -14.51 -0.12
CA THR A 188 17.30 -15.31 -0.65
C THR A 188 15.94 -15.00 -0.03
N ASP A 189 15.89 -14.26 1.08
CA ASP A 189 14.64 -13.96 1.80
C ASP A 189 14.65 -12.53 2.36
N ALA A 190 14.67 -11.56 1.45
CA ALA A 190 14.60 -10.15 1.80
C ALA A 190 13.27 -9.81 2.50
N LYS A 191 13.29 -8.76 3.32
CA LYS A 191 12.12 -8.27 4.06
C LYS A 191 11.58 -6.97 3.48
N SER A 192 10.33 -6.69 3.75
CA SER A 192 9.67 -5.44 3.34
C SER A 192 10.42 -4.22 3.89
N ILE A 193 10.37 -3.12 3.14
CA ILE A 193 11.06 -1.88 3.54
C ILE A 193 10.14 -1.05 4.44
N PRO A 194 10.69 -0.32 5.43
CA PRO A 194 9.88 0.54 6.28
C PRO A 194 9.35 1.74 5.49
N VAL A 195 8.11 2.16 5.80
CA VAL A 195 7.48 3.35 5.23
C VAL A 195 7.01 4.30 6.32
N ARG A 196 6.99 5.59 6.02
CA ARG A 196 6.50 6.62 6.95
C ARG A 196 5.08 7.01 6.62
N ALA A 197 4.31 7.33 7.65
CA ALA A 197 3.03 7.99 7.47
C ALA A 197 3.21 9.38 6.79
N SER A 198 2.38 9.67 5.80
CA SER A 198 2.32 10.94 5.06
C SER A 198 0.95 11.12 4.42
N ALA A 199 0.44 12.36 4.46
CA ALA A 199 -0.75 12.75 3.71
C ALA A 199 -0.48 12.88 2.20
N ASP A 200 0.78 13.10 1.82
CA ASP A 200 1.24 13.25 0.44
C ASP A 200 1.96 11.99 -0.07
N TYR A 201 2.06 11.88 -1.39
CA TYR A 201 2.85 10.83 -2.05
C TYR A 201 4.35 11.01 -1.74
N GLN A 202 4.98 9.94 -1.27
CA GLN A 202 6.40 9.80 -1.06
C GLN A 202 6.98 8.88 -2.13
N GLU A 203 8.01 9.34 -2.84
CA GLU A 203 8.77 8.49 -3.75
C GLU A 203 9.61 7.48 -2.97
N LEU A 204 9.60 6.22 -3.41
CA LEU A 204 10.31 5.12 -2.73
C LEU A 204 11.79 5.02 -3.07
N GLY A 205 12.28 5.82 -4.01
CA GLY A 205 13.68 5.83 -4.39
C GLY A 205 13.87 6.11 -5.87
N GLU A 206 14.81 5.39 -6.46
CA GLU A 206 15.22 5.56 -7.85
C GLU A 206 14.32 4.78 -8.80
N ALA A 207 14.35 5.17 -10.08
CA ALA A 207 13.73 4.40 -11.14
C ALA A 207 14.47 3.07 -11.31
N ILE A 208 13.72 1.99 -11.34
CA ILE A 208 14.25 0.63 -11.42
C ILE A 208 14.09 0.15 -12.85
N GLN A 209 15.22 -0.11 -13.51
CA GLN A 209 15.24 -0.72 -14.83
C GLN A 209 15.54 -2.21 -14.71
N TYR A 210 14.54 -3.03 -14.97
CA TYR A 210 14.70 -4.48 -15.14
C TYR A 210 14.27 -4.89 -16.54
N PRO A 211 14.92 -5.91 -17.15
CA PRO A 211 14.41 -6.50 -18.37
C PRO A 211 13.05 -7.15 -18.08
N MET A 212 11.97 -6.50 -18.49
CA MET A 212 10.62 -7.02 -18.30
C MET A 212 10.30 -8.06 -19.36
N ARG A 213 9.56 -9.10 -18.96
CA ARG A 213 9.08 -10.13 -19.88
C ARG A 213 7.88 -9.59 -20.68
N PRO A 214 7.85 -9.73 -22.01
CA PRO A 214 6.70 -9.34 -22.81
C PRO A 214 5.44 -10.12 -22.38
N GLY A 215 4.28 -9.48 -22.45
CA GLY A 215 2.99 -10.10 -22.10
C GLY A 215 2.24 -9.34 -21.01
N MET A 216 1.26 -10.01 -20.39
CA MET A 216 0.52 -9.41 -19.28
C MET A 216 1.32 -9.53 -17.99
N MET A 217 1.36 -8.44 -17.22
CA MET A 217 2.05 -8.37 -15.94
C MET A 217 1.16 -7.64 -14.95
N ARG A 218 1.12 -8.10 -13.69
CA ARG A 218 0.45 -7.37 -12.61
C ARG A 218 1.44 -6.93 -11.57
N ILE A 219 1.46 -5.64 -11.29
CA ILE A 219 2.28 -5.04 -10.25
C ILE A 219 1.45 -4.99 -8.98
N PHE A 220 1.99 -5.48 -7.87
CA PHE A 220 1.38 -5.44 -6.55
C PHE A 220 2.17 -4.53 -5.63
N ALA A 221 1.47 -3.74 -4.81
CA ALA A 221 2.01 -3.03 -3.67
C ALA A 221 1.30 -3.52 -2.39
N LEU A 222 2.06 -4.14 -1.48
CA LEU A 222 1.56 -4.72 -0.23
C LEU A 222 1.99 -3.85 0.95
N PHE A 223 1.03 -3.37 1.74
CA PHE A 223 1.23 -2.50 2.89
C PHE A 223 0.87 -3.23 4.19
N SER A 224 1.84 -3.41 5.07
CA SER A 224 1.71 -4.29 6.25
C SER A 224 2.18 -3.62 7.53
N ALA A 225 1.59 -4.01 8.66
CA ALA A 225 2.01 -3.55 9.98
C ALA A 225 3.33 -4.22 10.44
N GLU A 226 3.59 -5.44 9.99
CA GLU A 226 4.79 -6.22 10.30
C GLU A 226 5.65 -6.49 9.05
N PRO A 227 6.97 -6.73 9.19
CA PRO A 227 7.80 -7.04 8.04
C PRO A 227 7.39 -8.35 7.34
N LEU A 228 6.96 -8.25 6.07
CA LEU A 228 6.76 -9.41 5.21
C LEU A 228 8.10 -9.92 4.68
N ARG A 229 8.11 -11.18 4.25
CA ARG A 229 9.25 -11.87 3.65
C ARG A 229 8.95 -12.22 2.22
N VAL A 230 9.95 -12.11 1.34
CA VAL A 230 9.86 -12.49 -0.08
C VAL A 230 9.30 -13.91 -0.23
N SER A 231 9.82 -14.87 0.53
CA SER A 231 9.38 -16.27 0.47
C SER A 231 7.89 -16.46 0.82
N ALA A 232 7.37 -15.68 1.79
CA ALA A 232 5.96 -15.73 2.17
C ALA A 232 5.06 -15.14 1.07
N VAL A 233 5.53 -14.07 0.41
CA VAL A 233 4.83 -13.43 -0.71
C VAL A 233 4.79 -14.36 -1.93
N GLU A 234 5.90 -14.96 -2.30
CA GLU A 234 5.97 -15.90 -3.43
C GLU A 234 5.06 -17.12 -3.20
N ALA A 235 5.02 -17.65 -1.98
CA ALA A 235 4.07 -18.70 -1.62
C ALA A 235 2.60 -18.23 -1.67
N GLY A 236 2.33 -16.95 -1.37
CA GLY A 236 1.01 -16.34 -1.56
C GLY A 236 0.61 -16.22 -3.03
N VAL A 237 1.52 -15.74 -3.88
CA VAL A 237 1.34 -15.63 -5.33
C VAL A 237 1.09 -17.00 -5.95
N ALA A 238 1.92 -18.00 -5.62
CA ALA A 238 1.77 -19.35 -6.15
C ALA A 238 0.40 -19.98 -5.79
N ARG A 239 -0.13 -19.69 -4.59
CA ARG A 239 -1.47 -20.14 -4.19
C ARG A 239 -2.57 -19.42 -4.97
N ALA A 240 -2.49 -18.10 -5.13
CA ALA A 240 -3.48 -17.34 -5.88
C ALA A 240 -3.54 -17.79 -7.36
N LEU A 241 -2.39 -17.97 -7.99
CA LEU A 241 -2.29 -18.39 -9.38
C LEU A 241 -2.60 -19.88 -9.62
N ALA A 242 -2.77 -20.68 -8.56
CA ALA A 242 -3.24 -22.05 -8.71
C ALA A 242 -4.74 -22.09 -9.09
N ASP A 243 -5.50 -21.08 -8.66
CA ASP A 243 -6.96 -21.02 -8.81
C ASP A 243 -7.39 -20.01 -9.89
N GLU A 244 -6.59 -18.98 -10.14
CA GLU A 244 -6.93 -17.84 -11.00
C GLU A 244 -5.81 -17.46 -11.97
N THR A 245 -6.16 -16.77 -13.06
CA THR A 245 -5.14 -16.17 -13.94
C THR A 245 -4.65 -14.84 -13.38
N ILE A 246 -3.44 -14.39 -13.78
CA ILE A 246 -2.90 -13.09 -13.33
C ILE A 246 -3.80 -11.90 -13.69
N ARG A 247 -4.65 -12.06 -14.71
CA ARG A 247 -5.61 -11.03 -15.13
C ARG A 247 -6.75 -10.90 -14.12
N GLU A 248 -7.16 -12.01 -13.52
CA GLU A 248 -8.28 -12.10 -12.57
C GLU A 248 -7.84 -11.82 -11.14
N THR A 249 -6.61 -12.21 -10.77
CA THR A 249 -6.07 -12.01 -9.42
C THR A 249 -5.79 -10.54 -9.14
N ASP A 250 -6.73 -9.85 -8.51
CA ASP A 250 -6.57 -8.44 -8.09
C ASP A 250 -5.99 -8.31 -6.66
N ARG A 251 -6.12 -9.36 -5.84
CA ARG A 251 -5.63 -9.46 -4.47
C ARG A 251 -4.91 -10.78 -4.21
N LEU A 252 -3.98 -10.74 -3.26
CA LEU A 252 -3.29 -11.93 -2.77
C LEU A 252 -3.87 -12.39 -1.42
N PRO A 253 -3.72 -13.68 -1.06
CA PRO A 253 -4.31 -14.27 0.14
C PRO A 253 -3.51 -13.90 1.41
N PHE A 254 -3.51 -12.61 1.72
CA PHE A 254 -2.95 -12.01 2.93
C PHE A 254 -4.06 -11.24 3.65
N ASP A 255 -4.29 -11.63 4.90
CA ASP A 255 -5.26 -10.98 5.77
C ASP A 255 -4.67 -9.70 6.38
N ASP A 256 -5.53 -8.73 6.68
CA ASP A 256 -5.19 -7.52 7.43
C ASP A 256 -4.05 -6.64 6.84
N ILE A 257 -3.80 -6.74 5.53
CA ILE A 257 -2.86 -5.88 4.82
C ILE A 257 -3.58 -5.02 3.77
N GLY A 258 -3.08 -3.81 3.56
CA GLY A 258 -3.50 -2.99 2.42
C GLY A 258 -2.85 -3.50 1.14
N GLN A 259 -3.62 -3.61 0.05
CA GLN A 259 -3.14 -4.10 -1.23
C GLN A 259 -3.60 -3.18 -2.37
N GLN A 260 -2.69 -2.88 -3.30
CA GLN A 260 -2.99 -2.22 -4.55
C GLN A 260 -2.40 -3.04 -5.69
N SER A 261 -3.12 -3.19 -6.80
CA SER A 261 -2.60 -3.91 -7.95
C SER A 261 -2.91 -3.20 -9.28
N PHE A 262 -1.96 -3.30 -10.22
CA PHE A 262 -2.00 -2.64 -11.53
C PHE A 262 -1.77 -3.69 -12.60
N LEU A 263 -2.76 -3.93 -13.46
CA LEU A 263 -2.61 -4.82 -14.61
C LEU A 263 -2.08 -4.02 -15.79
N VAL A 264 -0.96 -4.46 -16.37
CA VAL A 264 -0.23 -3.75 -17.41
C VAL A 264 0.17 -4.74 -18.51
N ARG A 265 0.16 -4.29 -19.76
CA ARG A 265 0.76 -5.03 -20.87
C ARG A 265 2.17 -4.53 -21.16
N VAL A 266 3.12 -5.46 -21.23
CA VAL A 266 4.52 -5.19 -21.57
C VAL A 266 4.76 -5.54 -23.05
N GLU A 267 5.23 -4.56 -23.83
CA GLU A 267 5.47 -4.67 -25.29
C GLU A 267 6.92 -4.39 -25.69
#